data_AF-A0A5J5F5S7-F1
#
_entry.id   AF-A0A5J5F5S7-F1
#
_cell.length_a   1.000
_cell.length_b   1.000
_cell.length_c   1.000
_cell.angle_alpha   90.00
_cell.angle_beta   90.00
_cell.angle_gamma   90.00
#
_symmetry.space_group_name_H-M   'P 1'
#
loop_
_entity.id
_entity.type
_entity.pdbx_description
1 polymer ?
#
loop_
_entity_poly.entity_id
_entity_poly.type
_entity_poly.pdbx_seq_one_letter_code
_entity_poly.pdbx_strand_id
1 'polypeptide(L)'
;MTPNGTDGRSPPNSQETSGGFLSPPQSPKHSRKISNGTNGHGKSTDGGTIHPVLSKRTEVHKTLPQRATWDLDSYFAGPLDPNKHSRLPFFIRVHGSILPKLLVPLVFIAAWSTAIVVISKLVHSLAVDSLLLTVLGFVVALALSFRSTTAYERYQEGRKYWALLTLHSRQLAHVIWVHRKERTGTEFEKDDILAKLSAINLILAFAQACKHKLRHEIEYDYTDLKPLIDGLDTFAKAASSSDEPATVHNLELSERDRNWGEFLGIPFFESNPRKAYKAAIKAGKQHGNLPYEIIGYIGQFIKSSMDEGCMESAIMQGQVYNAFNNLMDAYGGCDRVLQTPLPLAYSIAISQITWLYVLVLPFQLYAKLEWVAIPGTIVAAYIILGLAAIGREIENPFGHDVNDLDLDRYCQSLQYDLNVLTSRPGKVENKNWMATNLNKPLWPYSLSGWNVWQNRSVAEIREALAGKVHQQAVAMTEGKFRSGEREEKIIRADV
;
A
#
# COMPACT_ATOMS: atom_id res chain seq x y z
N MET A 1 -1.49 -66.85 -9.78
CA MET A 1 -2.01 -67.72 -10.84
C MET A 1 -2.34 -66.84 -12.05
N THR A 2 -1.36 -66.65 -12.94
CA THR A 2 -1.58 -66.52 -14.39
C THR A 2 -1.85 -67.93 -14.97
N PRO A 3 -2.25 -68.17 -16.24
CA PRO A 3 -1.93 -67.43 -17.49
C PRO A 3 -3.13 -67.37 -18.49
N ASN A 4 -3.11 -67.01 -19.78
CA ASN A 4 -2.15 -66.88 -20.90
C ASN A 4 -2.85 -65.99 -21.97
N GLY A 5 -2.21 -65.09 -22.72
CA GLY A 5 -1.44 -65.32 -23.96
C GLY A 5 -2.14 -64.60 -25.14
N THR A 6 -1.56 -64.12 -26.24
CA THR A 6 -0.24 -64.07 -26.91
C THR A 6 -0.41 -63.04 -28.06
N ASP A 7 0.55 -62.19 -28.45
CA ASP A 7 1.60 -62.35 -29.48
C ASP A 7 2.24 -60.95 -29.67
N GLY A 8 3.52 -60.70 -29.98
CA GLY A 8 4.61 -61.54 -30.47
C GLY A 8 5.24 -60.91 -31.73
N ARG A 9 6.37 -60.19 -31.59
CA ARG A 9 7.63 -60.24 -32.40
C ARG A 9 8.35 -58.90 -32.62
N SER A 10 9.63 -58.91 -32.24
CA SER A 10 10.73 -57.98 -32.57
C SER A 10 11.63 -58.60 -33.69
N PRO A 11 12.89 -58.15 -33.92
CA PRO A 11 13.41 -57.05 -34.75
C PRO A 11 14.27 -57.59 -35.93
N PRO A 12 15.21 -56.81 -36.54
CA PRO A 12 16.62 -56.99 -36.15
C PRO A 12 17.54 -55.73 -36.22
N ASN A 13 18.72 -55.93 -35.63
CA ASN A 13 19.92 -55.08 -35.49
C ASN A 13 20.86 -55.15 -36.72
N SER A 14 21.74 -54.14 -36.90
CA SER A 14 23.23 -54.22 -36.97
C SER A 14 23.86 -53.03 -37.74
N GLN A 15 24.74 -52.25 -37.09
CA GLN A 15 26.21 -52.08 -37.33
C GLN A 15 26.57 -51.41 -38.69
N GLU A 16 27.58 -50.58 -38.90
CA GLU A 16 28.67 -49.85 -38.20
C GLU A 16 29.32 -49.01 -39.33
N THR A 17 30.03 -47.90 -39.04
CA THR A 17 31.37 -47.52 -39.62
C THR A 17 31.66 -46.01 -39.54
N SER A 18 32.54 -45.66 -38.59
CA SER A 18 33.80 -44.90 -38.71
C SER A 18 33.95 -43.58 -39.50
N GLY A 19 34.62 -42.63 -38.82
CA GLY A 19 35.55 -41.61 -39.37
C GLY A 19 35.01 -40.17 -39.30
N GLY A 20 35.66 -39.14 -38.77
CA GLY A 20 37.03 -38.91 -38.32
C GLY A 20 37.42 -37.45 -38.66
N PHE A 21 37.83 -36.67 -37.64
CA PHE A 21 38.72 -35.49 -37.69
C PHE A 21 38.41 -34.27 -38.58
N LEU A 22 38.21 -33.08 -37.96
CA LEU A 22 39.13 -31.92 -37.99
C LEU A 22 38.49 -30.65 -37.39
N SER A 23 39.19 -30.01 -36.46
CA SER A 23 38.90 -28.67 -35.89
C SER A 23 39.61 -27.56 -36.72
N PRO A 24 39.60 -26.26 -36.34
CA PRO A 24 39.15 -25.15 -37.20
C PRO A 24 40.28 -24.17 -37.59
N PRO A 25 39.95 -23.08 -38.30
CA PRO A 25 40.51 -21.75 -37.97
C PRO A 25 39.43 -20.65 -38.15
N GLN A 26 39.51 -19.39 -37.70
CA GLN A 26 40.48 -18.53 -37.02
C GLN A 26 39.70 -17.26 -36.59
N SER A 27 40.17 -16.58 -35.55
CA SER A 27 39.78 -15.22 -35.17
C SER A 27 40.49 -14.16 -36.03
N PRO A 28 40.09 -12.87 -35.91
CA PRO A 28 41.10 -11.83 -35.78
C PRO A 28 40.86 -10.88 -34.60
N LYS A 29 41.86 -10.90 -33.71
CA LYS A 29 42.52 -9.80 -32.99
C LYS A 29 41.92 -8.39 -33.07
N HIS A 30 41.76 -7.76 -31.89
CA HIS A 30 42.35 -6.45 -31.61
C HIS A 30 42.76 -6.31 -30.12
N SER A 31 43.74 -5.44 -29.90
CA SER A 31 44.85 -5.55 -28.94
C SER A 31 44.57 -5.10 -27.50
N ARG A 32 45.25 -5.77 -26.55
CA ARG A 32 45.62 -5.28 -25.22
C ARG A 32 46.42 -3.97 -25.28
N LYS A 33 46.19 -3.07 -24.31
CA LYS A 33 47.26 -2.27 -23.69
C LYS A 33 47.30 -2.60 -22.19
N ILE A 34 48.47 -3.07 -21.76
CA ILE A 34 48.89 -3.22 -20.36
C ILE A 34 49.71 -1.98 -20.03
N SER A 35 49.48 -1.36 -18.87
CA SER A 35 50.49 -0.53 -18.21
C SER A 35 50.60 -0.93 -16.75
N ASN A 36 51.78 -1.41 -16.37
CA ASN A 36 52.18 -1.65 -14.98
C ASN A 36 52.42 -0.32 -14.25
N GLY A 37 52.09 -0.29 -12.96
CA GLY A 37 52.46 0.77 -12.02
C GLY A 37 52.46 0.21 -10.59
N THR A 38 53.63 0.28 -9.95
CA THR A 38 54.13 -0.38 -8.74
C THR A 38 53.49 -0.01 -7.39
N ASN A 39 53.68 -0.92 -6.42
CA ASN A 39 53.33 -0.90 -4.99
C ASN A 39 53.66 0.36 -4.17
N GLY A 40 52.87 0.59 -3.11
CA GLY A 40 53.22 1.35 -1.90
C GLY A 40 52.22 1.14 -0.75
N HIS A 41 52.70 0.65 0.40
CA HIS A 41 51.95 0.34 1.64
C HIS A 41 51.42 1.58 2.40
N GLY A 42 50.30 1.44 3.13
CA GLY A 42 49.85 2.35 4.19
C GLY A 42 48.50 1.95 4.82
N LYS A 43 48.43 1.88 6.15
CA LYS A 43 47.34 1.33 6.98
C LYS A 43 46.11 2.24 7.15
N SER A 44 45.02 1.56 7.55
CA SER A 44 43.92 1.92 8.48
C SER A 44 42.74 2.80 8.05
N THR A 45 41.55 2.20 8.25
CA THR A 45 40.25 2.76 8.71
C THR A 45 39.62 3.88 7.88
N ASP A 46 38.47 3.64 7.24
CA ASP A 46 37.13 3.97 7.75
C ASP A 46 36.08 3.81 6.62
N GLY A 47 34.83 3.51 6.97
CA GLY A 47 33.68 3.57 6.05
C GLY A 47 33.50 2.37 5.11
N GLY A 48 32.52 1.51 5.42
CA GLY A 48 32.05 0.44 4.53
C GLY A 48 31.62 1.00 3.17
N THR A 49 32.55 0.95 2.22
CA THR A 49 32.30 1.30 0.83
C THR A 49 31.49 0.17 0.23
N ILE A 50 30.26 0.46 -0.21
CA ILE A 50 29.40 -0.48 -0.92
C ILE A 50 30.21 -1.08 -2.09
N HIS A 51 30.42 -2.39 -2.07
CA HIS A 51 31.24 -3.09 -3.05
C HIS A 51 30.79 -2.80 -4.50
N PRO A 52 31.71 -2.70 -5.47
CA PRO A 52 31.43 -2.37 -6.88
C PRO A 52 30.68 -3.48 -7.65
N VAL A 53 30.26 -4.57 -6.99
CA VAL A 53 29.40 -5.61 -7.58
C VAL A 53 27.97 -5.08 -7.83
N LEU A 54 27.56 -4.02 -7.13
CA LEU A 54 26.23 -3.39 -7.26
C LEU A 54 26.10 -2.40 -8.44
N SER A 55 27.18 -2.09 -9.18
CA SER A 55 27.14 -1.13 -10.29
C SER A 55 27.00 -1.76 -11.68
N LYS A 56 27.02 -3.10 -11.77
CA LYS A 56 26.78 -3.80 -13.04
C LYS A 56 25.36 -4.36 -13.07
N ARG A 57 24.51 -3.64 -13.80
CA ARG A 57 23.21 -4.09 -14.32
C ARG A 57 22.07 -4.14 -13.30
N THR A 58 21.82 -3.01 -12.65
CA THR A 58 20.43 -2.66 -12.36
C THR A 58 19.95 -1.89 -13.59
N GLU A 59 19.27 -2.57 -14.50
CA GLU A 59 18.18 -1.86 -15.18
C GLU A 59 17.24 -1.49 -14.05
N VAL A 60 17.46 -0.30 -13.48
CA VAL A 60 16.41 0.38 -12.75
C VAL A 60 15.33 0.46 -13.81
N HIS A 61 14.33 -0.42 -13.73
CA HIS A 61 13.02 -0.11 -14.26
C HIS A 61 12.68 1.18 -13.56
N LYS A 62 13.06 2.29 -14.19
CA LYS A 62 12.39 3.55 -14.01
C LYS A 62 10.95 3.12 -14.23
N THR A 63 10.17 3.08 -13.15
CA THR A 63 8.80 3.55 -13.26
C THR A 63 8.94 4.76 -14.16
N LEU A 64 8.46 4.66 -15.40
CA LEU A 64 8.52 5.79 -16.32
C LEU A 64 8.11 6.97 -15.45
N PRO A 65 8.95 8.01 -15.30
CA PRO A 65 8.46 9.19 -14.63
C PRO A 65 7.25 9.54 -15.48
N GLN A 66 6.04 9.35 -14.91
CA GLN A 66 4.86 9.99 -15.45
C GLN A 66 5.34 11.40 -15.67
N ARG A 67 5.46 11.77 -16.95
CA ARG A 67 6.00 13.06 -17.32
C ARG A 67 5.27 14.04 -16.41
N ALA A 68 6.02 14.90 -15.72
CA ALA A 68 5.46 16.04 -15.04
C ALA A 68 4.89 17.00 -16.10
N THR A 69 3.85 16.58 -16.79
CA THR A 69 2.86 17.46 -17.37
C THR A 69 2.19 18.11 -16.16
N TRP A 70 2.00 19.43 -16.21
CA TRP A 70 1.09 20.08 -15.27
C TRP A 70 -0.33 19.61 -15.61
N ASP A 71 -0.65 18.37 -15.25
CA ASP A 71 -1.98 17.81 -15.40
C ASP A 71 -2.80 18.29 -14.20
N LEU A 72 -3.87 19.02 -14.50
CA LEU A 72 -4.91 19.34 -13.54
C LEU A 72 -5.42 18.06 -12.85
N ASP A 73 -5.37 16.92 -13.54
CA ASP A 73 -5.72 15.60 -13.04
C ASP A 73 -4.82 15.17 -11.86
N SER A 74 -3.51 15.44 -11.88
CA SER A 74 -2.62 15.15 -10.74
C SER A 74 -2.90 16.02 -9.50
N TYR A 75 -3.63 17.14 -9.69
CA TYR A 75 -4.12 18.00 -8.62
C TYR A 75 -5.54 17.60 -8.18
N PHE A 76 -6.19 16.62 -8.79
CA PHE A 76 -7.57 16.24 -8.44
C PHE A 76 -7.82 14.74 -8.36
N ALA A 77 -6.83 13.91 -8.73
CA ALA A 77 -6.84 12.47 -8.67
C ALA A 77 -5.61 11.97 -7.90
N GLY A 78 -5.78 10.87 -7.18
CA GLY A 78 -4.74 10.25 -6.38
C GLY A 78 -4.70 10.77 -4.93
N PRO A 79 -4.26 9.91 -4.00
CA PRO A 79 -4.35 10.17 -2.57
C PRO A 79 -3.55 11.41 -2.16
N LEU A 80 -4.04 12.13 -1.15
CA LEU A 80 -3.40 13.31 -0.61
C LEU A 80 -1.97 12.99 -0.13
N ASP A 81 -0.94 13.55 -0.78
CA ASP A 81 0.44 13.41 -0.31
C ASP A 81 0.65 14.22 0.99
N PRO A 82 0.82 13.57 2.17
CA PRO A 82 1.05 14.28 3.43
C PRO A 82 2.36 15.08 3.45
N ASN A 83 3.29 14.84 2.53
CA ASN A 83 4.54 15.61 2.44
C ASN A 83 4.34 16.94 1.70
N LYS A 84 3.26 17.09 0.92
CA LYS A 84 2.96 18.29 0.13
C LYS A 84 2.05 19.24 0.92
N HIS A 85 2.66 20.15 1.69
CA HIS A 85 1.90 21.13 2.47
C HIS A 85 1.50 22.35 1.61
N SER A 86 0.20 22.57 1.40
CA SER A 86 -0.31 23.81 0.79
C SER A 86 -0.29 24.97 1.79
N ARG A 87 0.22 26.13 1.37
CA ARG A 87 0.27 27.36 2.19
C ARG A 87 -1.08 28.08 2.28
N LEU A 88 -2.07 27.68 1.49
CA LEU A 88 -3.40 28.29 1.51
C LEU A 88 -4.21 27.79 2.72
N PRO A 89 -5.00 28.68 3.36
CA PRO A 89 -5.91 28.29 4.43
C PRO A 89 -6.95 27.29 3.91
N PHE A 90 -7.43 26.41 4.79
CA PHE A 90 -8.28 25.28 4.40
C PHE A 90 -9.54 25.67 3.62
N PHE A 91 -10.20 26.77 3.98
CA PHE A 91 -11.44 27.20 3.32
C PHE A 91 -11.27 27.67 1.86
N ILE A 92 -10.03 27.95 1.41
CA ILE A 92 -9.72 28.35 0.01
C ILE A 92 -9.20 27.16 -0.80
N ARG A 93 -8.89 26.03 -0.14
CA ARG A 93 -8.23 24.90 -0.79
C ARG A 93 -9.24 24.12 -1.64
N VAL A 94 -8.97 24.03 -2.94
CA VAL A 94 -9.80 23.26 -3.87
C VAL A 94 -9.33 21.80 -3.97
N HIS A 95 -8.02 21.53 -3.79
CA HIS A 95 -7.49 20.17 -3.72
C HIS A 95 -8.04 19.39 -2.52
N GLY A 96 -8.55 18.19 -2.77
CA GLY A 96 -9.21 17.35 -1.75
C GLY A 96 -10.57 17.88 -1.30
N SER A 97 -11.09 18.95 -1.91
CA SER A 97 -12.42 19.46 -1.64
C SER A 97 -13.46 18.76 -2.51
N ILE A 98 -14.69 18.69 -2.01
CA ILE A 98 -15.83 18.13 -2.75
C ILE A 98 -16.40 19.09 -3.80
N LEU A 99 -15.93 20.35 -3.83
CA LEU A 99 -16.48 21.43 -4.65
C LEU A 99 -16.51 21.08 -6.16
N PRO A 100 -15.47 20.49 -6.78
CA PRO A 100 -15.51 20.16 -8.19
C PRO A 100 -16.62 19.16 -8.56
N LYS A 101 -16.82 18.12 -7.73
CA LYS A 101 -17.88 17.12 -7.89
C LYS A 101 -19.30 17.71 -7.73
N LEU A 102 -19.42 18.90 -7.12
CA LEU A 102 -20.69 19.59 -6.92
C LEU A 102 -20.99 20.66 -7.97
N LEU A 103 -20.04 21.02 -8.84
CA LEU A 103 -20.21 22.14 -9.75
C LEU A 103 -21.43 21.94 -10.68
N VAL A 104 -21.57 20.77 -11.29
CA VAL A 104 -22.69 20.45 -12.19
C VAL A 104 -24.03 20.42 -11.43
N PRO A 105 -24.16 19.70 -10.29
CA PRO A 105 -25.36 19.78 -9.44
C PRO A 105 -25.73 21.21 -9.03
N LEU A 106 -24.76 22.05 -8.65
CA LEU A 106 -25.01 23.41 -8.21
C LEU A 106 -25.47 24.32 -9.35
N VAL A 107 -24.89 24.18 -10.54
CA VAL A 107 -25.36 24.91 -11.74
C VAL A 107 -26.78 24.52 -12.09
N PHE A 108 -27.11 23.22 -12.02
CA PHE A 108 -28.48 22.75 -12.22
C PHE A 108 -29.45 23.34 -11.19
N ILE A 109 -29.09 23.34 -9.91
CA ILE A 109 -29.92 23.95 -8.85
C ILE A 109 -30.03 25.47 -9.01
N ALA A 110 -28.96 26.15 -9.45
CA ALA A 110 -29.00 27.58 -9.75
C ALA A 110 -29.99 27.89 -10.88
N ALA A 111 -29.95 27.11 -11.97
CA ALA A 111 -30.89 27.23 -13.08
C ALA A 111 -32.33 26.93 -12.64
N TRP A 112 -32.54 25.86 -11.87
CA TRP A 112 -33.84 25.50 -11.31
C TRP A 112 -34.40 26.60 -10.40
N SER A 113 -33.60 27.07 -9.45
CA SER A 113 -34.00 28.15 -8.55
C SER A 113 -34.30 29.44 -9.31
N THR A 114 -33.54 29.75 -10.36
CA THR A 114 -33.80 30.92 -11.21
C THR A 114 -35.13 30.77 -11.93
N ALA A 115 -35.42 29.61 -12.51
CA ALA A 115 -36.69 29.34 -13.18
C ALA A 115 -37.89 29.52 -12.23
N ILE A 116 -37.81 28.96 -11.01
CA ILE A 116 -38.89 29.09 -10.02
C ILE A 116 -39.09 30.55 -9.61
N VAL A 117 -38.02 31.29 -9.32
CA VAL A 117 -38.13 32.70 -8.92
C VAL A 117 -38.70 33.56 -10.04
N VAL A 118 -38.26 33.35 -11.29
CA VAL A 118 -38.75 34.09 -12.46
C VAL A 118 -40.23 33.80 -12.72
N ILE A 119 -40.64 32.52 -12.71
CA ILE A 119 -42.05 32.15 -12.90
C ILE A 119 -42.92 32.73 -11.77
N SER A 120 -42.43 32.63 -10.53
CA SER A 120 -43.16 33.11 -9.35
C SER A 120 -43.32 34.63 -9.31
N LYS A 121 -42.39 35.39 -9.92
CA LYS A 121 -42.46 36.86 -10.01
C LYS A 121 -43.26 37.35 -11.21
N LEU A 122 -43.14 36.68 -12.37
CA LEU A 122 -43.68 37.18 -13.64
C LEU A 122 -45.02 36.57 -14.04
N VAL A 123 -45.35 35.35 -13.56
CA VAL A 123 -46.54 34.61 -14.01
C VAL A 123 -47.55 34.44 -12.88
N HIS A 124 -47.21 33.65 -11.87
CA HIS A 124 -48.07 33.39 -10.71
C HIS A 124 -47.23 32.87 -9.54
N SER A 125 -47.61 33.22 -8.31
CA SER A 125 -46.90 32.78 -7.11
C SER A 125 -46.91 31.25 -6.99
N LEU A 126 -45.72 30.63 -7.04
CA LEU A 126 -45.53 29.20 -6.79
C LEU A 126 -45.14 28.93 -5.32
N ALA A 127 -45.36 29.90 -4.43
CA ALA A 127 -44.94 29.80 -3.05
C ALA A 127 -45.62 28.62 -2.33
N VAL A 128 -44.81 27.82 -1.63
CA VAL A 128 -45.28 26.71 -0.78
C VAL A 128 -44.99 27.06 0.68
N ASP A 129 -45.84 26.59 1.59
CA ASP A 129 -45.68 26.83 3.03
C ASP A 129 -44.34 26.30 3.57
N SER A 130 -43.71 27.08 4.45
CA SER A 130 -42.41 26.75 5.05
C SER A 130 -42.45 25.62 6.08
N LEU A 131 -43.63 25.14 6.49
CA LEU A 131 -43.78 23.97 7.37
C LEU A 131 -43.17 22.71 6.75
N LEU A 132 -43.30 22.54 5.43
CA LEU A 132 -42.70 21.40 4.74
C LEU A 132 -41.16 21.49 4.74
N LEU A 133 -40.59 22.70 4.79
CA LEU A 133 -39.14 22.93 4.92
C LEU A 133 -38.63 22.37 6.24
N THR A 134 -39.30 22.68 7.35
CA THR A 134 -38.83 22.29 8.69
C THR A 134 -38.89 20.78 8.90
N VAL A 135 -39.99 20.14 8.45
CA VAL A 135 -40.16 18.69 8.56
C VAL A 135 -39.18 17.94 7.67
N LEU A 136 -39.10 18.28 6.37
CA LEU A 136 -38.17 17.61 5.46
C LEU A 136 -36.71 17.91 5.81
N GLY A 137 -36.40 19.12 6.27
CA GLY A 137 -35.06 19.52 6.68
C GLY A 137 -34.56 18.69 7.86
N PHE A 138 -35.42 18.42 8.85
CA PHE A 138 -35.10 17.52 9.95
C PHE A 138 -34.83 16.08 9.48
N VAL A 139 -35.67 15.56 8.59
CA VAL A 139 -35.49 14.20 8.03
C VAL A 139 -34.21 14.10 7.22
N VAL A 140 -33.89 15.09 6.39
CA VAL A 140 -32.65 15.14 5.60
C VAL A 140 -31.43 15.21 6.53
N ALA A 141 -31.47 16.06 7.57
CA ALA A 141 -30.37 16.20 8.51
C ALA A 141 -30.07 14.87 9.25
N LEU A 142 -31.12 14.19 9.72
CA LEU A 142 -30.97 12.87 10.34
C LEU A 142 -30.43 11.82 9.37
N ALA A 143 -30.97 11.78 8.14
CA ALA A 143 -30.54 10.83 7.11
C ALA A 143 -29.07 11.04 6.70
N LEU A 144 -28.64 12.29 6.53
CA LEU A 144 -27.26 12.64 6.23
C LEU A 144 -26.31 12.35 7.38
N SER A 145 -26.74 12.61 8.62
CA SER A 145 -25.96 12.27 9.82
C SER A 145 -25.71 10.75 9.89
N PHE A 146 -26.77 9.95 9.76
CA PHE A 146 -26.66 8.48 9.73
C PHE A 146 -25.73 7.99 8.61
N ARG A 147 -25.86 8.55 7.40
CA ARG A 147 -24.97 8.22 6.28
C ARG A 147 -23.52 8.59 6.56
N SER A 148 -23.27 9.76 7.14
CA SER A 148 -21.91 10.23 7.44
C SER A 148 -21.25 9.37 8.51
N THR A 149 -21.98 9.00 9.57
CA THR A 149 -21.48 8.10 10.62
C THR A 149 -21.12 6.72 10.07
N THR A 150 -22.02 6.11 9.30
CA THR A 150 -21.79 4.77 8.73
C THR A 150 -20.65 4.75 7.70
N ALA A 151 -20.54 5.79 6.87
CA ALA A 151 -19.43 5.92 5.92
C ALA A 151 -18.08 6.11 6.66
N TYR A 152 -18.07 6.92 7.73
CA TYR A 152 -16.88 7.12 8.55
C TYR A 152 -16.43 5.83 9.27
N GLU A 153 -17.37 5.04 9.80
CA GLU A 153 -17.07 3.74 10.41
C GLU A 153 -16.39 2.80 9.40
N ARG A 154 -16.90 2.71 8.16
CA ARG A 154 -16.29 1.92 7.08
C ARG A 154 -14.89 2.42 6.71
N TYR A 155 -14.71 3.74 6.60
CA TYR A 155 -13.41 4.34 6.33
C TYR A 155 -12.40 3.96 7.42
N GLN A 156 -12.80 4.08 8.69
CA GLN A 156 -11.95 3.77 9.82
C GLN A 156 -11.67 2.26 9.95
N GLU A 157 -12.64 1.39 9.64
CA GLU A 157 -12.42 -0.05 9.55
C GLU A 157 -11.42 -0.40 8.44
N GLY A 158 -11.57 0.17 7.24
CA GLY A 158 -10.65 -0.04 6.14
C GLY A 158 -9.21 0.36 6.49
N ARG A 159 -9.05 1.54 7.10
CA ARG A 159 -7.75 2.01 7.61
C ARG A 159 -7.17 1.07 8.66
N LYS A 160 -7.99 0.60 9.60
CA LYS A 160 -7.58 -0.32 10.66
C LYS A 160 -7.08 -1.64 10.09
N TYR A 161 -7.83 -2.26 9.18
CA TYR A 161 -7.44 -3.54 8.57
C TYR A 161 -6.19 -3.42 7.73
N TRP A 162 -6.02 -2.32 6.98
CA TRP A 162 -4.79 -2.10 6.23
C TRP A 162 -3.56 -1.90 7.13
N ALA A 163 -3.73 -1.17 8.25
CA ALA A 163 -2.67 -1.03 9.24
C ALA A 163 -2.27 -2.38 9.85
N LEU A 164 -3.25 -3.25 10.15
CA LEU A 164 -3.01 -4.62 10.62
C LEU A 164 -2.33 -5.48 9.54
N LEU A 165 -2.75 -5.38 8.27
CA LEU A 165 -2.11 -6.09 7.16
C LEU A 165 -0.62 -5.73 7.07
N THR A 166 -0.30 -4.43 7.18
CA THR A 166 1.08 -3.96 7.13
C THR A 166 1.87 -4.39 8.37
N LEU A 167 1.26 -4.38 9.55
CA LEU A 167 1.86 -4.84 10.81
C LEU A 167 2.20 -6.34 10.75
N HIS A 168 1.24 -7.18 10.37
CA HIS A 168 1.41 -8.63 10.33
C HIS A 168 2.35 -9.06 9.20
N SER A 169 2.39 -8.32 8.08
CA SER A 169 3.41 -8.50 7.04
C SER A 169 4.83 -8.33 7.59
N ARG A 170 5.08 -7.25 8.35
CA ARG A 170 6.38 -7.01 8.99
C ARG A 170 6.72 -8.07 10.03
N GLN A 171 5.73 -8.45 10.86
CA GLN A 171 5.92 -9.49 11.88
C GLN A 171 6.27 -10.83 11.24
N LEU A 172 5.53 -11.26 10.22
CA LEU A 172 5.78 -12.51 9.52
C LEU A 172 7.15 -12.51 8.84
N ALA A 173 7.51 -11.43 8.14
CA ALA A 173 8.82 -11.30 7.52
C ALA A 173 9.95 -11.34 8.55
N HIS A 174 9.80 -10.65 9.68
CA HIS A 174 10.78 -10.65 10.75
C HIS A 174 10.97 -12.06 11.35
N VAL A 175 9.88 -12.77 11.64
CA VAL A 175 9.98 -14.11 12.22
C VAL A 175 10.65 -15.07 11.22
N ILE A 176 10.27 -15.03 9.93
CA ILE A 176 10.91 -15.83 8.88
C ILE A 176 12.41 -15.50 8.75
N TRP A 177 12.77 -14.21 8.68
CA TRP A 177 14.14 -13.79 8.45
C TRP A 177 15.10 -14.22 9.55
N VAL A 178 14.65 -14.10 10.82
CA VAL A 178 15.47 -14.34 12.02
C VAL A 178 15.43 -15.80 12.49
N HIS A 179 14.27 -16.46 12.43
CA HIS A 179 14.08 -17.76 13.09
C HIS A 179 14.24 -18.96 12.14
N ARG A 180 14.13 -18.76 10.82
CA ARG A 180 14.48 -19.81 9.86
C ARG A 180 15.99 -19.90 9.76
N LYS A 181 16.55 -20.98 10.28
CA LYS A 181 17.98 -21.28 10.21
C LYS A 181 18.42 -21.45 8.76
N GLU A 182 19.63 -20.99 8.46
CA GLU A 182 20.33 -21.23 7.20
C GLU A 182 21.17 -22.50 7.38
N ARG A 183 20.92 -23.54 6.58
CA ARG A 183 21.65 -24.81 6.68
C ARG A 183 23.11 -24.59 6.31
N THR A 184 24.01 -25.16 7.11
CA THR A 184 25.45 -25.02 6.92
C THR A 184 25.94 -25.88 5.75
N GLY A 185 26.41 -25.22 4.69
CA GLY A 185 27.01 -25.82 3.50
C GLY A 185 27.04 -24.80 2.36
N THR A 186 28.10 -24.77 1.54
CA THR A 186 28.35 -23.68 0.57
C THR A 186 27.24 -23.52 -0.49
N GLU A 187 26.51 -24.60 -0.78
CA GLU A 187 25.36 -24.61 -1.70
C GLU A 187 24.04 -24.33 -0.96
N PHE A 188 23.76 -25.07 0.11
CA PHE A 188 22.50 -24.94 0.89
C PHE A 188 22.31 -23.57 1.54
N GLU A 189 23.39 -22.90 1.98
CA GLU A 189 23.31 -21.58 2.61
C GLU A 189 22.80 -20.53 1.62
N LYS A 190 23.23 -20.59 0.36
CA LYS A 190 22.80 -19.63 -0.68
C LYS A 190 21.34 -19.84 -1.01
N ASP A 191 20.94 -21.09 -1.21
CA ASP A 191 19.55 -21.44 -1.54
C ASP A 191 18.61 -21.04 -0.39
N ASP A 192 19.02 -21.23 0.87
CA ASP A 192 18.23 -20.84 2.02
C ASP A 192 18.06 -19.33 2.15
N ILE A 193 19.10 -18.54 1.84
CA ILE A 193 19.00 -17.07 1.82
C ILE A 193 18.07 -16.61 0.70
N LEU A 194 18.21 -17.16 -0.51
CA LEU A 194 17.37 -16.84 -1.65
C LEU A 194 15.91 -17.25 -1.41
N ALA A 195 15.68 -18.40 -0.79
CA ALA A 195 14.34 -18.86 -0.44
C ALA A 195 13.68 -17.95 0.61
N LYS A 196 14.42 -17.53 1.65
CA LYS A 196 13.92 -16.52 2.62
C LYS A 196 13.58 -15.20 1.95
N LEU A 197 14.46 -14.70 1.09
CA LEU A 197 14.23 -13.45 0.38
C LEU A 197 13.01 -13.54 -0.54
N SER A 198 12.86 -14.67 -1.24
CA SER A 198 11.70 -14.94 -2.10
C SER A 198 10.41 -14.99 -1.28
N ALA A 199 10.41 -15.64 -0.11
CA ALA A 199 9.24 -15.66 0.78
C ALA A 199 8.87 -14.26 1.30
N ILE A 200 9.87 -13.43 1.65
CA ILE A 200 9.62 -12.03 2.06
C ILE A 200 9.09 -11.19 0.90
N ASN A 201 9.59 -11.41 -0.31
CA ASN A 201 9.06 -10.79 -1.52
C ASN A 201 7.61 -11.21 -1.80
N LEU A 202 7.23 -12.47 -1.50
CA LEU A 202 5.84 -12.91 -1.58
C LEU A 202 4.93 -12.23 -0.55
N ILE A 203 5.43 -11.89 0.64
CA ILE A 203 4.67 -11.08 1.61
C ILE A 203 4.39 -9.68 1.05
N LEU A 204 5.36 -9.07 0.36
CA LEU A 204 5.14 -7.80 -0.34
C LEU A 204 4.14 -7.96 -1.49
N ALA A 205 4.30 -9.02 -2.29
CA ALA A 205 3.41 -9.33 -3.41
C ALA A 205 1.97 -9.54 -2.93
N PHE A 206 1.77 -10.16 -1.78
CA PHE A 206 0.47 -10.30 -1.14
C PHE A 206 -0.17 -8.93 -0.87
N ALA A 207 0.57 -8.00 -0.25
CA ALA A 207 0.06 -6.66 0.03
C ALA A 207 -0.29 -5.88 -1.24
N GLN A 208 0.55 -5.97 -2.28
CA GLN A 208 0.28 -5.34 -3.58
C GLN A 208 -0.91 -5.98 -4.30
N ALA A 209 -1.01 -7.32 -4.32
CA ALA A 209 -2.17 -8.01 -4.87
C ALA A 209 -3.45 -7.62 -4.12
N CYS A 210 -3.38 -7.44 -2.79
CA CYS A 210 -4.51 -6.95 -2.00
C CYS A 210 -4.94 -5.55 -2.46
N LYS A 211 -3.98 -4.63 -2.64
CA LYS A 211 -4.25 -3.29 -3.20
C LYS A 211 -5.00 -3.37 -4.53
N HIS A 212 -4.45 -4.12 -5.49
CA HIS A 212 -5.05 -4.27 -6.82
C HIS A 212 -6.46 -4.86 -6.73
N LYS A 213 -6.64 -5.92 -5.94
CA LYS A 213 -7.95 -6.51 -5.71
C LYS A 213 -8.95 -5.51 -5.10
N LEU A 214 -8.53 -4.72 -4.11
CA LEU A 214 -9.40 -3.75 -3.45
C LEU A 214 -9.84 -2.61 -4.39
N ARG A 215 -9.03 -2.31 -5.41
CA ARG A 215 -9.33 -1.36 -6.49
C ARG A 215 -10.08 -1.97 -7.67
N HIS A 216 -10.42 -3.25 -7.60
CA HIS A 216 -11.02 -4.01 -8.71
C HIS A 216 -10.13 -4.12 -9.96
N GLU A 217 -8.82 -4.04 -9.77
CA GLU A 217 -7.80 -4.27 -10.79
C GLU A 217 -7.55 -5.79 -10.89
N ILE A 218 -7.98 -6.41 -11.99
CA ILE A 218 -8.08 -7.89 -12.13
C ILE A 218 -6.85 -8.57 -12.74
N GLU A 219 -5.92 -7.79 -13.28
CA GLU A 219 -4.80 -8.34 -14.05
C GLU A 219 -3.64 -8.73 -13.12
N TYR A 220 -2.62 -9.41 -13.66
CA TYR A 220 -1.49 -9.91 -12.86
C TYR A 220 -0.16 -9.24 -13.21
N ASP A 221 -0.07 -8.61 -14.39
CA ASP A 221 1.17 -8.13 -14.99
C ASP A 221 1.46 -6.66 -14.68
N TYR A 222 0.96 -6.16 -13.55
CA TYR A 222 1.29 -4.83 -13.03
C TYR A 222 2.79 -4.69 -12.76
N THR A 223 3.34 -3.47 -12.93
CA THR A 223 4.79 -3.21 -12.84
C THR A 223 5.38 -3.52 -11.48
N ASP A 224 4.61 -3.31 -10.42
CA ASP A 224 5.00 -3.55 -9.04
C ASP A 224 4.81 -4.99 -8.60
N LEU A 225 3.87 -5.73 -9.23
CA LEU A 225 3.50 -7.10 -8.86
C LEU A 225 4.18 -8.18 -9.70
N LYS A 226 4.24 -8.01 -11.04
CA LYS A 226 4.75 -9.01 -11.99
C LYS A 226 6.11 -9.59 -11.60
N PRO A 227 7.14 -8.80 -11.24
CA PRO A 227 8.46 -9.35 -10.90
C PRO A 227 8.45 -10.26 -9.66
N LEU A 228 7.46 -10.12 -8.78
CA LEU A 228 7.35 -10.87 -7.54
C LEU A 228 6.58 -12.19 -7.71
N ILE A 229 5.65 -12.26 -8.66
CA ILE A 229 4.73 -13.40 -8.82
C ILE A 229 4.88 -14.16 -10.14
N ASP A 230 5.72 -13.71 -11.08
CA ASP A 230 5.82 -14.37 -12.40
C ASP A 230 6.29 -15.84 -12.31
N GLY A 231 7.02 -16.20 -11.26
CA GLY A 231 7.40 -17.59 -10.99
C GLY A 231 6.29 -18.48 -10.42
N LEU A 232 5.13 -17.91 -10.06
CA LEU A 232 4.00 -18.63 -9.47
C LEU A 232 3.03 -19.12 -10.54
N ASP A 233 2.42 -20.28 -10.29
CA ASP A 233 1.31 -20.80 -11.10
C ASP A 233 -0.01 -20.30 -10.50
N THR A 234 -0.57 -19.25 -11.12
CA THR A 234 -1.78 -18.59 -10.62
C THR A 234 -2.88 -18.60 -11.68
N PHE A 235 -4.13 -18.64 -11.24
CA PHE A 235 -5.29 -18.53 -12.11
C PHE A 235 -5.32 -17.18 -12.82
N ALA A 236 -4.83 -16.12 -12.17
CA ALA A 236 -4.69 -14.80 -12.77
C ALA A 236 -3.72 -14.82 -13.97
N LYS A 237 -2.57 -15.49 -13.83
CA LYS A 237 -1.60 -15.65 -14.93
C LYS A 237 -2.17 -16.51 -16.06
N ALA A 238 -2.84 -17.61 -15.73
CA ALA A 238 -3.48 -18.47 -16.73
C ALA A 238 -4.54 -17.71 -17.55
N ALA A 239 -5.34 -16.87 -16.89
CA ALA A 239 -6.40 -16.08 -17.52
C ALA A 239 -5.87 -15.00 -18.49
N SER A 240 -4.71 -14.42 -18.20
CA SER A 240 -4.15 -13.28 -18.95
C SER A 240 -3.15 -13.67 -20.06
N SER A 241 -2.78 -14.95 -20.18
CA SER A 241 -1.86 -15.48 -21.22
C SER A 241 -2.24 -15.22 -22.70
N SER A 242 -3.37 -14.55 -22.95
CA SER A 242 -3.92 -14.22 -24.28
C SER A 242 -4.37 -12.76 -24.42
N ASP A 243 -4.24 -11.91 -23.39
CA ASP A 243 -4.74 -10.54 -23.38
C ASP A 243 -3.60 -9.50 -23.49
N GLU A 244 -3.96 -8.25 -23.82
CA GLU A 244 -3.02 -7.12 -23.78
C GLU A 244 -2.49 -6.89 -22.35
N PRO A 245 -1.26 -6.36 -22.19
CA PRO A 245 -0.68 -6.14 -20.88
C PRO A 245 -1.52 -5.18 -20.02
N ALA A 246 -1.61 -5.42 -18.72
CA ALA A 246 -2.28 -4.56 -17.75
C ALA A 246 -1.82 -3.11 -17.80
N THR A 247 -0.54 -2.90 -18.13
CA THR A 247 0.01 -1.56 -18.29
C THR A 247 -0.61 -0.83 -19.48
N VAL A 248 -0.92 -1.53 -20.57
CA VAL A 248 -1.61 -0.95 -21.73
C VAL A 248 -3.07 -0.69 -21.38
N HIS A 249 -3.75 -1.64 -20.75
CA HIS A 249 -5.13 -1.46 -20.29
C HIS A 249 -5.28 -0.31 -19.28
N ASN A 250 -4.38 -0.18 -18.31
CA ASN A 250 -4.34 0.94 -17.36
C ASN A 250 -4.00 2.28 -18.03
N LEU A 251 -3.16 2.28 -19.07
CA LEU A 251 -2.88 3.48 -19.86
C LEU A 251 -4.09 3.87 -20.71
N GLU A 252 -4.81 2.92 -21.30
CA GLU A 252 -6.05 3.18 -22.03
C GLU A 252 -7.18 3.63 -21.11
N LEU A 253 -7.30 3.06 -19.91
CA LEU A 253 -8.19 3.56 -18.86
C LEU A 253 -7.78 4.97 -18.46
N SER A 254 -6.51 5.23 -18.17
CA SER A 254 -6.00 6.56 -17.80
C SER A 254 -6.14 7.61 -18.90
N GLU A 255 -6.00 7.25 -20.18
CA GLU A 255 -6.23 8.15 -21.32
C GLU A 255 -7.72 8.40 -21.55
N ARG A 256 -8.56 7.41 -21.27
CA ARG A 256 -10.03 7.49 -21.33
C ARG A 256 -10.64 8.17 -20.09
N ASP A 257 -9.92 8.19 -18.97
CA ASP A 257 -10.24 8.88 -17.71
C ASP A 257 -9.85 10.38 -17.74
N ARG A 258 -9.39 10.89 -18.89
CA ARG A 258 -9.49 12.33 -19.25
C ARG A 258 -10.95 12.80 -19.43
N ASN A 259 -11.89 12.14 -18.77
CA ASN A 259 -13.30 12.50 -18.77
C ASN A 259 -13.52 13.52 -17.65
N TRP A 260 -13.53 14.80 -18.03
CA TRP A 260 -14.05 15.89 -17.20
C TRP A 260 -15.40 15.55 -16.53
N GLY A 261 -16.20 14.65 -17.11
CA GLY A 261 -17.44 14.15 -16.52
C GLY A 261 -17.27 13.40 -15.20
N GLU A 262 -16.22 12.58 -15.04
CA GLU A 262 -15.93 11.89 -13.78
C GLU A 262 -15.41 12.87 -12.73
N PHE A 263 -14.53 13.79 -13.14
CA PHE A 263 -14.07 14.90 -12.30
C PHE A 263 -15.22 15.77 -11.76
N LEU A 264 -16.23 16.02 -12.59
CA LEU A 264 -17.43 16.78 -12.23
C LEU A 264 -18.49 15.93 -11.49
N GLY A 265 -18.18 14.68 -11.17
CA GLY A 265 -19.07 13.78 -10.42
C GLY A 265 -20.34 13.41 -11.18
N ILE A 266 -20.30 13.34 -12.51
CA ILE A 266 -21.44 12.97 -13.35
C ILE A 266 -21.56 11.43 -13.38
N PRO A 267 -22.64 10.84 -12.82
CA PRO A 267 -22.72 9.39 -12.60
C PRO A 267 -22.66 8.53 -13.87
N PHE A 268 -23.01 9.09 -15.03
CA PHE A 268 -23.00 8.35 -16.31
C PHE A 268 -21.60 8.23 -16.94
N PHE A 269 -20.64 9.02 -16.45
CA PHE A 269 -19.24 8.99 -16.90
C PHE A 269 -18.33 8.18 -15.98
N GLU A 270 -18.79 7.83 -14.76
CA GLU A 270 -18.04 6.96 -13.84
C GLU A 270 -17.77 5.59 -14.50
N SER A 271 -16.51 5.19 -14.54
CA SER A 271 -16.11 3.87 -15.03
C SER A 271 -16.67 2.80 -14.07
N ASN A 272 -17.30 1.75 -14.60
CA ASN A 272 -17.81 0.67 -13.75
C ASN A 272 -16.68 -0.32 -13.46
N PRO A 273 -16.10 -0.35 -12.23
CA PRO A 273 -14.95 -1.19 -11.92
C PRO A 273 -15.24 -2.69 -12.04
N ARG A 274 -16.52 -3.10 -11.94
CA ARG A 274 -16.95 -4.49 -12.07
C ARG A 274 -17.18 -4.93 -13.51
N LYS A 275 -17.08 -4.01 -14.49
CA LYS A 275 -17.29 -4.34 -15.90
C LYS A 275 -16.23 -5.32 -16.41
N ALA A 276 -14.97 -5.13 -16.01
CA ALA A 276 -13.87 -6.04 -16.34
C ALA A 276 -14.13 -7.45 -15.79
N TYR A 277 -14.55 -7.55 -14.52
CA TYR A 277 -14.92 -8.82 -13.89
C TYR A 277 -16.07 -9.54 -14.63
N LYS A 278 -17.12 -8.80 -15.02
CA LYS A 278 -18.24 -9.35 -15.81
C LYS A 278 -17.80 -9.79 -17.21
N ALA A 279 -16.91 -9.05 -17.85
CA ALA A 279 -16.38 -9.38 -19.16
C ALA A 279 -15.52 -10.66 -19.12
N ALA A 280 -14.65 -10.78 -18.11
CA ALA A 280 -13.83 -11.97 -17.88
C ALA A 280 -14.68 -13.22 -17.62
N ILE A 281 -15.70 -13.13 -16.76
CA ILE A 281 -16.66 -14.23 -16.53
C ILE A 281 -17.35 -14.63 -17.83
N LYS A 282 -17.79 -13.65 -18.63
CA LYS A 282 -18.45 -13.91 -19.92
C LYS A 282 -17.52 -14.61 -20.92
N ALA A 283 -16.22 -14.33 -20.86
CA ALA A 283 -15.20 -15.02 -21.66
C ALA A 283 -14.85 -16.43 -21.14
N GLY A 284 -15.46 -16.89 -20.03
CA GLY A 284 -15.15 -18.19 -19.42
C GLY A 284 -13.81 -18.24 -18.69
N LYS A 285 -13.13 -17.10 -18.52
CA LYS A 285 -11.83 -17.00 -17.83
C LYS A 285 -12.06 -16.85 -16.33
N GLN A 286 -11.60 -17.82 -15.55
CA GLN A 286 -11.66 -17.78 -14.08
C GLN A 286 -10.47 -16.97 -13.55
N HIS A 287 -10.69 -15.69 -13.27
CA HIS A 287 -9.74 -14.90 -12.50
C HIS A 287 -9.90 -15.29 -11.04
N GLY A 288 -8.97 -16.10 -10.52
CA GLY A 288 -8.96 -16.54 -9.14
C GLY A 288 -8.78 -15.37 -8.15
N ASN A 289 -8.63 -15.70 -6.87
CA ASN A 289 -8.34 -14.70 -5.84
C ASN A 289 -6.83 -14.60 -5.64
N LEU A 290 -6.18 -13.74 -6.41
CA LEU A 290 -4.71 -13.63 -6.43
C LEU A 290 -4.07 -13.45 -5.04
N PRO A 291 -4.54 -12.55 -4.14
CA PRO A 291 -4.05 -12.51 -2.76
C PRO A 291 -4.10 -13.85 -2.03
N TYR A 292 -5.19 -14.59 -2.20
CA TYR A 292 -5.38 -15.90 -1.57
C TYR A 292 -4.49 -16.98 -2.21
N GLU A 293 -4.22 -16.90 -3.51
CA GLU A 293 -3.27 -17.79 -4.17
C GLU A 293 -1.84 -17.56 -3.64
N ILE A 294 -1.43 -16.29 -3.51
CA ILE A 294 -0.12 -15.91 -2.93
C ILE A 294 -0.01 -16.38 -1.47
N ILE A 295 -1.07 -16.24 -0.67
CA ILE A 295 -1.07 -16.72 0.73
C ILE A 295 -0.87 -18.24 0.79
N GLY A 296 -1.39 -18.99 -0.19
CA GLY A 296 -1.16 -20.42 -0.34
C GLY A 296 0.33 -20.76 -0.50
N TYR A 297 1.05 -20.03 -1.35
CA TYR A 297 2.49 -20.20 -1.55
C TYR A 297 3.31 -19.81 -0.30
N ILE A 298 2.94 -18.74 0.39
CA ILE A 298 3.55 -18.38 1.68
C ILE A 298 3.35 -19.51 2.69
N GLY A 299 2.15 -20.08 2.77
CA GLY A 299 1.83 -21.22 3.63
C GLY A 299 2.65 -22.47 3.30
N GLN A 300 2.84 -22.77 2.01
CA GLN A 300 3.70 -23.87 1.55
C GLN A 300 5.16 -23.68 2.00
N PHE A 301 5.70 -22.47 1.87
CA PHE A 301 7.05 -22.14 2.32
C PHE A 301 7.22 -22.27 3.84
N ILE A 302 6.22 -21.83 4.61
CA ILE A 302 6.21 -21.99 6.07
C ILE A 302 6.23 -23.48 6.44
N LYS A 303 5.38 -24.29 5.78
CA LYS A 303 5.31 -25.72 6.02
C LYS A 303 6.60 -26.44 5.65
N SER A 304 7.17 -26.17 4.48
CA SER A 304 8.44 -26.78 4.05
C SER A 304 9.58 -26.43 5.01
N SER A 305 9.63 -25.20 5.51
CA SER A 305 10.63 -24.78 6.50
C SER A 305 10.54 -25.53 7.83
N MET A 306 9.35 -26.02 8.20
CA MET A 306 9.17 -26.87 9.37
C MET A 306 9.58 -28.31 9.10
N ASP A 307 9.20 -28.85 7.94
CA ASP A 307 9.54 -30.23 7.53
C ASP A 307 11.05 -30.40 7.34
N GLU A 308 11.74 -29.37 6.88
CA GLU A 308 13.21 -29.31 6.76
C GLU A 308 13.94 -29.19 8.11
N GLY A 309 13.22 -28.98 9.22
CA GLY A 309 13.81 -28.74 10.53
C GLY A 309 14.50 -27.37 10.67
N CYS A 310 14.29 -26.43 9.75
CA CYS A 310 14.89 -25.09 9.77
C CYS A 310 14.32 -24.20 10.90
N MET A 311 13.20 -24.59 11.52
CA MET A 311 12.60 -23.94 12.69
C MET A 311 12.50 -24.93 13.86
N GLU A 312 13.47 -24.94 14.75
CA GLU A 312 13.54 -25.97 15.83
C GLU A 312 12.57 -25.73 17.00
N SER A 313 12.24 -24.48 17.30
CA SER A 313 11.40 -24.15 18.45
C SER A 313 9.92 -24.23 18.09
N ALA A 314 9.19 -25.16 18.72
CA ALA A 314 7.73 -25.29 18.57
C ALA A 314 6.97 -23.99 18.91
N ILE A 315 7.49 -23.20 19.86
CA ILE A 315 6.92 -21.89 20.20
C ILE A 315 7.03 -20.94 19.00
N MET A 316 8.18 -20.90 18.34
CA MET A 316 8.41 -20.05 17.17
C MET A 316 7.59 -20.50 15.97
N GLN A 317 7.46 -21.81 15.75
CA GLN A 317 6.56 -22.35 14.74
C GLN A 317 5.11 -21.87 14.97
N GLY A 318 4.63 -21.90 16.22
CA GLY A 318 3.33 -21.35 16.59
C GLY A 318 3.20 -19.85 16.34
N GLN A 319 4.25 -19.06 16.61
CA GLN A 319 4.26 -17.61 16.33
C GLN A 319 4.23 -17.31 14.83
N VAL A 320 4.91 -18.09 13.99
CA VAL A 320 4.84 -17.96 12.51
C VAL A 320 3.41 -18.17 12.03
N TYR A 321 2.75 -19.25 12.47
CA TYR A 321 1.36 -19.52 12.09
C TYR A 321 0.40 -18.45 12.62
N ASN A 322 0.63 -17.95 13.83
CA ASN A 322 -0.17 -16.85 14.37
C ASN A 322 -0.04 -15.59 13.49
N ALA A 323 1.19 -15.19 13.13
CA ALA A 323 1.42 -14.05 12.25
C ALA A 323 0.80 -14.25 10.86
N PHE A 324 0.89 -15.46 10.31
CA PHE A 324 0.26 -15.85 9.04
C PHE A 324 -1.27 -15.77 9.11
N ASN A 325 -1.90 -16.31 10.15
CA ASN A 325 -3.35 -16.26 10.34
C ASN A 325 -3.84 -14.82 10.52
N ASN A 326 -3.14 -14.02 11.33
CA ASN A 326 -3.50 -12.61 11.52
C ASN A 326 -3.38 -11.80 10.22
N LEU A 327 -2.42 -12.13 9.35
CA LEU A 327 -2.31 -11.52 8.02
C LEU A 327 -3.51 -11.88 7.15
N MET A 328 -3.95 -13.14 7.18
CA MET A 328 -5.14 -13.62 6.48
C MET A 328 -6.43 -12.95 7.02
N ASP A 329 -6.56 -12.81 8.34
CA ASP A 329 -7.68 -12.14 8.99
C ASP A 329 -7.75 -10.65 8.62
N ALA A 330 -6.59 -9.97 8.54
CA ALA A 330 -6.53 -8.58 8.11
C ALA A 330 -7.02 -8.42 6.66
N TYR A 331 -6.61 -9.32 5.75
CA TYR A 331 -7.11 -9.35 4.38
C TYR A 331 -8.60 -9.66 4.31
N GLY A 332 -9.09 -10.63 5.07
CA GLY A 332 -10.53 -10.93 5.16
C GLY A 332 -11.35 -9.74 5.65
N GLY A 333 -10.79 -8.95 6.57
CA GLY A 333 -11.35 -7.68 7.02
C GLY A 333 -11.46 -6.64 5.91
N CYS A 334 -10.40 -6.43 5.12
CA CYS A 334 -10.43 -5.54 3.96
C CYS A 334 -11.47 -6.01 2.91
N ASP A 335 -11.48 -7.31 2.59
CA ASP A 335 -12.42 -7.88 1.62
C ASP A 335 -13.87 -7.73 2.10
N ARG A 336 -14.13 -7.90 3.41
CA ARG A 336 -15.44 -7.64 4.01
C ARG A 336 -15.86 -6.17 3.84
N VAL A 337 -15.00 -5.23 4.20
CA VAL A 337 -15.30 -3.78 4.05
C VAL A 337 -15.68 -3.44 2.62
N LEU A 338 -15.04 -4.06 1.61
CA LEU A 338 -15.36 -3.84 0.20
C LEU A 338 -16.64 -4.57 -0.25
N GLN A 339 -16.82 -5.83 0.13
CA GLN A 339 -17.90 -6.68 -0.36
C GLN A 339 -19.24 -6.46 0.34
N THR A 340 -19.25 -5.87 1.54
CA THR A 340 -20.47 -5.57 2.30
C THR A 340 -20.75 -4.06 2.34
N PRO A 341 -21.11 -3.42 1.20
CA PRO A 341 -21.55 -2.03 1.21
C PRO A 341 -22.90 -1.87 1.92
N LEU A 342 -23.26 -0.63 2.24
CA LEU A 342 -24.59 -0.32 2.77
C LEU A 342 -25.67 -0.86 1.82
N PRO A 343 -26.79 -1.42 2.34
CA PRO A 343 -27.83 -1.93 1.48
C PRO A 343 -28.33 -0.84 0.53
N LEU A 344 -28.40 -1.17 -0.76
CA LEU A 344 -28.66 -0.21 -1.83
C LEU A 344 -29.92 0.64 -1.60
N ALA A 345 -30.95 0.05 -1.00
CA ALA A 345 -32.19 0.74 -0.66
C ALA A 345 -31.97 1.98 0.24
N TYR A 346 -31.08 1.90 1.23
CA TYR A 346 -30.75 3.03 2.10
C TYR A 346 -30.04 4.14 1.31
N SER A 347 -29.02 3.80 0.53
CA SER A 347 -28.27 4.77 -0.26
C SER A 347 -29.16 5.49 -1.27
N ILE A 348 -30.08 4.77 -1.92
CA ILE A 348 -31.07 5.35 -2.84
C ILE A 348 -32.03 6.28 -2.08
N ALA A 349 -32.63 5.83 -0.98
CA ALA A 349 -33.61 6.62 -0.23
C ALA A 349 -33.01 7.93 0.31
N ILE A 350 -31.81 7.87 0.89
CA ILE A 350 -31.11 9.06 1.40
C ILE A 350 -30.83 10.04 0.25
N SER A 351 -30.40 9.54 -0.91
CA SER A 351 -30.19 10.39 -2.09
C SER A 351 -31.48 11.02 -2.59
N GLN A 352 -32.58 10.26 -2.69
CA GLN A 352 -33.88 10.75 -3.14
C GLN A 352 -34.44 11.84 -2.22
N ILE A 353 -34.40 11.61 -0.90
CA ILE A 353 -34.89 12.58 0.09
C ILE A 353 -34.06 13.87 0.07
N THR A 354 -32.74 13.74 -0.06
CA THR A 354 -31.83 14.90 -0.17
C THR A 354 -32.13 15.74 -1.41
N TRP A 355 -32.28 15.10 -2.57
CA TRP A 355 -32.61 15.79 -3.83
C TRP A 355 -34.01 16.41 -3.80
N LEU A 356 -35.00 15.69 -3.28
CA LEU A 356 -36.35 16.20 -3.12
C LEU A 356 -36.36 17.49 -2.29
N TYR A 357 -35.65 17.51 -1.17
CA TYR A 357 -35.55 18.70 -0.32
C TYR A 357 -34.94 19.89 -1.05
N VAL A 358 -33.79 19.70 -1.71
CA VAL A 358 -33.08 20.78 -2.42
C VAL A 358 -33.93 21.32 -3.59
N LEU A 359 -34.68 20.47 -4.28
CA LEU A 359 -35.57 20.88 -5.39
C LEU A 359 -36.80 21.65 -4.93
N VAL A 360 -37.33 21.36 -3.73
CA VAL A 360 -38.51 22.04 -3.15
C VAL A 360 -38.13 23.38 -2.49
N LEU A 361 -36.89 23.51 -2.03
CA LEU A 361 -36.38 24.68 -1.30
C LEU A 361 -36.65 26.06 -1.97
N PRO A 362 -36.46 26.27 -3.29
CA PRO A 362 -36.72 27.58 -3.91
C PRO A 362 -38.21 28.00 -3.85
N PHE A 363 -39.15 27.05 -3.87
CA PHE A 363 -40.59 27.33 -3.74
C PHE A 363 -40.95 27.89 -2.36
N GLN A 364 -40.19 27.49 -1.33
CA GLN A 364 -40.44 27.89 0.05
C GLN A 364 -39.72 29.20 0.40
N LEU A 365 -38.54 29.44 -0.18
CA LEU A 365 -37.77 30.67 0.07
C LEU A 365 -38.31 31.89 -0.66
N TYR A 366 -38.93 31.71 -1.84
CA TYR A 366 -39.35 32.83 -2.69
C TYR A 366 -40.25 33.83 -1.96
N ALA A 367 -41.24 33.37 -1.20
CA ALA A 367 -42.22 34.26 -0.53
C ALA A 367 -41.58 35.25 0.46
N LYS A 368 -40.40 34.92 1.01
CA LYS A 368 -39.69 35.75 2.01
C LYS A 368 -38.48 36.48 1.42
N LEU A 369 -37.81 35.91 0.43
CA LEU A 369 -36.51 36.38 -0.06
C LEU A 369 -36.52 36.89 -1.50
N GLU A 370 -37.59 36.66 -2.27
CA GLU A 370 -37.70 37.02 -3.69
C GLU A 370 -36.43 36.63 -4.50
N TRP A 371 -35.73 37.60 -5.09
CA TRP A 371 -34.49 37.38 -5.85
C TRP A 371 -33.35 36.78 -5.02
N VAL A 372 -33.31 37.07 -3.71
CA VAL A 372 -32.31 36.53 -2.78
C VAL A 372 -32.52 35.01 -2.55
N ALA A 373 -33.69 34.46 -2.91
CA ALA A 373 -33.92 33.02 -2.86
C ALA A 373 -32.98 32.24 -3.78
N ILE A 374 -32.47 32.84 -4.88
CA ILE A 374 -31.53 32.18 -5.80
C ILE A 374 -30.19 31.89 -5.11
N PRO A 375 -29.40 32.90 -4.64
CA PRO A 375 -28.16 32.63 -3.93
C PRO A 375 -28.39 31.84 -2.64
N GLY A 376 -29.51 32.06 -1.93
CA GLY A 376 -29.86 31.29 -0.73
C GLY A 376 -30.03 29.79 -1.01
N THR A 377 -30.70 29.43 -2.11
CA THR A 377 -30.89 28.04 -2.54
C THR A 377 -29.58 27.38 -2.92
N ILE A 378 -28.69 28.10 -3.63
CA ILE A 378 -27.38 27.59 -4.03
C ILE A 378 -26.50 27.30 -2.80
N VAL A 379 -26.46 28.21 -1.82
CA VAL A 379 -25.69 28.01 -0.57
C VAL A 379 -26.25 26.82 0.22
N ALA A 380 -27.57 26.72 0.37
CA ALA A 380 -28.20 25.59 1.05
C ALA A 380 -27.91 24.26 0.33
N ALA A 381 -28.00 24.25 -1.01
CA ALA A 381 -27.69 23.09 -1.83
C ALA A 381 -26.22 22.66 -1.67
N TYR A 382 -25.28 23.60 -1.64
CA TYR A 382 -23.86 23.31 -1.42
C TYR A 382 -23.62 22.63 -0.07
N ILE A 383 -24.23 23.13 1.02
CA ILE A 383 -24.08 22.54 2.35
C ILE A 383 -24.65 21.11 2.37
N ILE A 384 -25.87 20.93 1.85
CA ILE A 384 -26.61 19.67 1.95
C ILE A 384 -26.05 18.61 1.00
N LEU A 385 -25.88 18.95 -0.28
CA LEU A 385 -25.29 18.05 -1.27
C LEU A 385 -23.81 17.79 -0.97
N GLY A 386 -23.10 18.77 -0.40
CA GLY A 386 -21.72 18.60 0.03
C GLY A 386 -21.57 17.57 1.15
N LEU A 387 -22.40 17.63 2.19
CA LEU A 387 -22.42 16.59 3.22
C LEU A 387 -22.76 15.21 2.65
N ALA A 388 -23.74 15.14 1.74
CA ALA A 388 -24.12 13.90 1.08
C ALA A 388 -22.98 13.31 0.23
N ALA A 389 -22.23 14.16 -0.46
CA ALA A 389 -21.15 13.79 -1.35
C ALA A 389 -19.89 13.38 -0.57
N ILE A 390 -19.56 14.06 0.54
CA ILE A 390 -18.49 13.62 1.46
C ILE A 390 -18.78 12.20 1.98
N GLY A 391 -20.02 11.96 2.41
CA GLY A 391 -20.43 10.62 2.86
C GLY A 391 -20.37 9.54 1.78
N ARG A 392 -20.44 9.90 0.49
CA ARG A 392 -20.21 8.97 -0.63
C ARG A 392 -18.73 8.72 -0.89
N GLU A 393 -17.92 9.77 -0.84
CA GLU A 393 -16.48 9.69 -1.09
C GLU A 393 -15.79 8.81 -0.03
N ILE A 394 -16.06 9.03 1.26
CA ILE A 394 -15.41 8.26 2.33
C ILE A 394 -15.99 6.83 2.49
N GLU A 395 -17.09 6.50 1.81
CA GLU A 395 -17.74 5.19 1.95
C GLU A 395 -16.90 4.04 1.38
N ASN A 396 -16.09 4.31 0.35
CA ASN A 396 -15.14 3.35 -0.23
C ASN A 396 -13.70 3.82 0.00
N PRO A 397 -13.04 3.44 1.11
CA PRO A 397 -11.73 3.96 1.46
C PRO A 397 -10.56 3.48 0.57
N PHE A 398 -10.80 2.55 -0.35
CA PHE A 398 -9.75 1.87 -1.12
C PHE A 398 -9.68 2.29 -2.59
N GLY A 399 -10.46 3.30 -3.00
CA GLY A 399 -10.51 3.78 -4.38
C GLY A 399 -9.28 4.60 -4.80
N HIS A 400 -9.54 5.53 -5.71
CA HIS A 400 -8.55 6.46 -6.28
C HIS A 400 -8.88 7.93 -6.00
N ASP A 401 -9.89 8.21 -5.18
CA ASP A 401 -10.24 9.57 -4.79
C ASP A 401 -9.13 10.19 -3.95
N VAL A 402 -9.05 11.53 -3.93
CA VAL A 402 -8.00 12.26 -3.20
C VAL A 402 -8.02 11.98 -1.70
N ASN A 403 -9.22 11.70 -1.16
CA ASN A 403 -9.44 11.43 0.25
C ASN A 403 -9.41 9.94 0.60
N ASP A 404 -9.15 9.05 -0.38
CA ASP A 404 -8.99 7.62 -0.13
C ASP A 404 -7.65 7.29 0.52
N LEU A 405 -7.52 6.06 1.01
CA LEU A 405 -6.28 5.56 1.60
C LEU A 405 -5.18 5.41 0.55
N ASP A 406 -4.00 5.93 0.86
CA ASP A 406 -2.80 5.83 0.01
C ASP A 406 -2.17 4.43 0.08
N LEU A 407 -2.83 3.45 -0.54
CA LEU A 407 -2.39 2.07 -0.54
C LEU A 407 -1.01 1.90 -1.23
N ASP A 408 -0.72 2.70 -2.26
CA ASP A 408 0.56 2.66 -2.96
C ASP A 408 1.71 3.07 -2.04
N ARG A 409 1.57 4.19 -1.31
CA ARG A 409 2.55 4.60 -0.31
C ARG A 409 2.70 3.60 0.81
N TYR A 410 1.60 2.98 1.25
CA TYR A 410 1.69 1.93 2.27
C TYR A 410 2.47 0.70 1.78
N CYS A 411 2.26 0.26 0.53
CA CYS A 411 3.04 -0.80 -0.08
C CYS A 411 4.52 -0.41 -0.25
N GLN A 412 4.82 0.82 -0.68
CA GLN A 412 6.19 1.33 -0.80
C GLN A 412 6.89 1.41 0.56
N SER A 413 6.19 1.88 1.59
CA SER A 413 6.71 1.89 2.96
C SER A 413 6.98 0.47 3.46
N LEU A 414 6.10 -0.49 3.19
CA LEU A 414 6.32 -1.89 3.54
C LEU A 414 7.54 -2.43 2.80
N GLN A 415 7.67 -2.21 1.49
CA GLN A 415 8.83 -2.63 0.71
C GLN A 415 10.14 -2.07 1.28
N TYR A 416 10.16 -0.79 1.65
CA TYR A 416 11.31 -0.16 2.29
C TYR A 416 11.68 -0.87 3.61
N ASP A 417 10.70 -1.11 4.48
CA ASP A 417 10.94 -1.78 5.76
C ASP A 417 11.45 -3.23 5.59
N LEU A 418 10.90 -3.96 4.60
CA LEU A 418 11.35 -5.32 4.28
C LEU A 418 12.79 -5.32 3.74
N ASN A 419 13.14 -4.39 2.87
CA ASN A 419 14.51 -4.24 2.37
C ASN A 419 15.50 -3.89 3.50
N VAL A 420 15.09 -3.03 4.44
CA VAL A 420 15.89 -2.70 5.63
C VAL A 420 16.08 -3.94 6.51
N LEU A 421 15.03 -4.74 6.72
CA LEU A 421 15.11 -6.00 7.47
C LEU A 421 16.11 -6.98 6.84
N THR A 422 16.05 -7.17 5.52
CA THR A 422 16.92 -8.12 4.80
C THR A 422 18.35 -7.61 4.59
N SER A 423 18.61 -6.31 4.83
CA SER A 423 19.95 -5.72 4.68
C SER A 423 20.99 -6.26 5.68
N ARG A 424 20.53 -6.84 6.79
CA ARG A 424 21.38 -7.41 7.83
C ARG A 424 21.30 -8.93 7.78
N PRO A 425 22.43 -9.64 7.99
CA PRO A 425 22.41 -11.10 8.03
C PRO A 425 21.46 -11.56 9.13
N GLY A 426 20.57 -12.50 8.81
CA GLY A 426 19.62 -13.10 9.77
C GLY A 426 20.29 -13.98 10.83
N LYS A 427 21.61 -14.20 10.74
CA LYS A 427 22.38 -15.01 11.69
C LYS A 427 22.63 -14.27 13.02
N VAL A 428 22.28 -14.94 14.12
CA VAL A 428 22.42 -14.48 15.53
C VAL A 428 23.88 -14.36 15.99
N GLU A 429 24.84 -14.93 15.25
CA GLU A 429 26.26 -14.93 15.64
C GLU A 429 26.93 -13.55 15.71
N ASN A 430 26.27 -12.50 15.19
CA ASN A 430 26.75 -11.12 15.27
C ASN A 430 26.51 -10.47 16.64
N LYS A 431 27.10 -11.02 17.71
CA LYS A 431 27.33 -10.27 18.96
C LYS A 431 28.33 -9.11 18.77
N ASN A 432 29.00 -9.04 17.62
CA ASN A 432 30.04 -8.05 17.31
C ASN A 432 29.57 -6.60 17.50
N TRP A 433 28.33 -6.26 17.13
CA TRP A 433 27.82 -4.91 17.36
C TRP A 433 27.62 -4.60 18.85
N MET A 434 27.23 -5.60 19.64
CA MET A 434 27.04 -5.44 21.09
C MET A 434 28.38 -5.18 21.77
N ALA A 435 29.43 -5.92 21.38
CA ALA A 435 30.78 -5.84 21.93
C ALA A 435 31.62 -4.65 21.40
N THR A 436 31.00 -3.71 20.68
CA THR A 436 31.70 -2.52 20.18
C THR A 436 31.73 -1.42 21.24
N ASN A 437 32.83 -0.67 21.35
CA ASN A 437 32.92 0.50 22.25
C ASN A 437 31.89 1.61 21.94
N LEU A 438 31.36 1.62 20.71
CA LEU A 438 30.29 2.52 20.26
C LEU A 438 28.92 2.16 20.86
N ASN A 439 28.71 0.90 21.25
CA ASN A 439 27.50 0.51 21.96
C ASN A 439 27.60 1.03 23.39
N LYS A 440 26.70 1.94 23.77
CA LYS A 440 26.63 2.57 25.10
C LYS A 440 25.38 2.07 25.83
N PRO A 441 25.44 0.93 26.56
CA PRO A 441 24.24 0.23 27.05
C PRO A 441 23.44 1.01 28.09
N LEU A 442 24.12 1.90 28.83
CA LEU A 442 23.51 2.72 29.87
C LEU A 442 23.31 4.18 29.44
N TRP A 443 23.36 4.52 28.14
CA TRP A 443 23.00 5.87 27.71
C TRP A 443 21.54 6.20 28.10
N PRO A 444 21.22 7.45 28.53
CA PRO A 444 22.12 8.61 28.70
C PRO A 444 22.88 8.64 30.05
N TYR A 445 22.57 7.73 30.99
CA TYR A 445 23.17 7.66 32.33
C TYR A 445 24.70 7.50 32.30
N SER A 446 25.23 6.72 31.35
CA SER A 446 26.68 6.58 31.16
C SER A 446 27.06 6.59 29.69
N LEU A 447 28.15 7.31 29.39
CA LEU A 447 28.77 7.34 28.06
C LEU A 447 29.74 6.17 27.82
N SER A 448 29.96 5.32 28.83
CA SER A 448 30.88 4.18 28.76
C SER A 448 30.35 3.09 27.82
N GLY A 449 31.24 2.58 26.97
CA GLY A 449 30.93 1.53 26.00
C GLY A 449 30.76 0.15 26.63
N TRP A 450 30.25 -0.81 25.85
CA TRP A 450 29.99 -2.19 26.28
C TRP A 450 31.19 -2.85 26.97
N ASN A 451 32.39 -2.73 26.41
CA ASN A 451 33.59 -3.39 26.94
C ASN A 451 33.96 -2.92 28.35
N VAL A 452 33.67 -1.65 28.68
CA VAL A 452 33.90 -1.10 30.02
C VAL A 452 32.93 -1.71 31.02
N TRP A 453 31.66 -1.84 30.63
CA TRP A 453 30.63 -2.44 31.48
C TRP A 453 30.78 -3.96 31.61
N GLN A 454 31.32 -4.63 30.59
CA GLN A 454 31.61 -6.06 30.62
C GLN A 454 32.68 -6.41 31.66
N ASN A 455 33.62 -5.50 31.92
CA ASN A 455 34.68 -5.70 32.91
C ASN A 455 34.25 -5.36 34.36
N ARG A 456 33.05 -4.82 34.57
CA ARG A 456 32.51 -4.47 35.89
C ARG A 456 31.79 -5.65 36.52
N SER A 457 31.67 -5.63 37.84
CA SER A 457 30.96 -6.66 38.58
C SER A 457 29.44 -6.59 38.32
N VAL A 458 28.76 -7.72 38.46
CA VAL A 458 27.29 -7.78 38.32
C VAL A 458 26.59 -6.88 39.34
N ALA A 459 27.16 -6.71 40.54
CA ALA A 459 26.62 -5.82 41.56
C ALA A 459 26.67 -4.35 41.11
N GLU A 460 27.81 -3.89 40.58
CA GLU A 460 27.97 -2.53 40.06
C GLU A 460 27.05 -2.25 38.87
N ILE A 461 26.83 -3.23 37.99
CA ILE A 461 25.89 -3.08 36.87
C ILE A 461 24.46 -2.92 37.39
N ARG A 462 24.05 -3.74 38.37
CA ARG A 462 22.71 -3.67 38.98
C ARG A 462 22.50 -2.38 39.74
N GLU A 463 23.52 -1.90 40.45
CA GLU A 463 23.50 -0.60 41.12
C GLU A 463 23.37 0.55 40.12
N ALA A 464 24.14 0.54 39.02
CA ALA A 464 24.03 1.53 37.96
C ALA A 464 22.64 1.51 37.28
N LEU A 465 22.02 0.34 37.13
CA LEU A 465 20.66 0.21 36.62
C LEU A 465 19.62 0.80 37.59
N ALA A 466 19.78 0.59 38.90
CA ALA A 466 18.92 1.20 39.91
C ALA A 466 19.10 2.73 39.94
N GLY A 467 20.36 3.20 39.88
CA GLY A 467 20.71 4.62 39.83
C GLY A 467 20.17 5.36 38.60
N LYS A 468 20.06 4.67 37.45
CA LYS A 468 19.47 5.21 36.22
C LYS A 468 18.03 5.67 36.43
N VAL A 469 17.22 4.90 37.15
CA VAL A 469 15.81 5.24 37.43
C VAL A 469 15.72 6.48 38.32
N HIS A 470 16.59 6.56 39.33
CA HIS A 470 16.63 7.71 40.24
C HIS A 470 17.01 9.00 39.52
N GLN A 471 18.05 8.98 38.67
CA GLN A 471 18.42 10.15 37.88
C GLN A 471 17.36 10.55 36.85
N GLN A 472 16.66 9.59 36.24
CA GLN A 472 15.57 9.91 35.33
C GLN A 472 14.42 10.62 36.05
N ALA A 473 14.09 10.22 37.28
CA ALA A 473 13.10 10.90 38.11
C ALA A 473 13.55 12.33 38.49
N VAL A 474 14.82 12.52 38.84
CA VAL A 474 15.40 13.85 39.12
C VAL A 474 15.38 14.74 37.88
N ALA A 475 15.80 14.24 36.71
CA ALA A 475 15.80 14.98 35.45
C ALA A 475 14.38 15.40 34.99
N MET A 476 13.37 14.58 35.25
CA MET A 476 11.96 14.93 35.02
C MET A 476 11.48 16.02 35.99
N THR A 477 11.89 15.96 37.25
CA THR A 477 11.51 16.95 38.29
C THR A 477 12.19 18.30 38.05
N GLU A 478 13.44 18.31 37.56
CA GLU A 478 14.21 19.51 37.24
C GLU A 478 13.91 20.11 35.85
N GLY A 479 13.00 19.52 35.06
CA GLY A 479 12.63 20.04 33.74
C GLY A 479 13.77 20.06 32.71
N LYS A 480 14.85 19.29 32.93
CA LYS A 480 16.07 19.31 32.11
C LYS A 480 16.00 18.51 30.81
N PHE A 481 14.85 17.92 30.47
CA PHE A 481 14.60 17.43 29.12
C PHE A 481 14.26 18.58 28.16
N ARG A 482 15.12 19.61 28.07
CA ARG A 482 15.11 20.52 26.91
C ARG A 482 15.95 19.89 25.82
N SER A 483 15.31 19.70 24.68
CA SER A 483 15.84 19.19 23.43
C SER A 483 17.28 19.63 23.14
N GLY A 484 18.18 18.67 22.98
CA GLY A 484 19.14 18.61 21.87
C GLY A 484 19.95 19.84 21.43
N GLU A 485 20.15 20.86 22.26
CA GLU A 485 20.98 22.02 21.92
C GLU A 485 22.11 22.25 22.94
N ARG A 486 23.34 22.00 22.44
CA ARG A 486 24.64 22.54 22.88
C ARG A 486 25.11 22.25 24.30
N GLU A 487 25.73 21.08 24.48
CA GLU A 487 26.83 20.91 25.45
C GLU A 487 28.18 20.84 24.70
N GLU A 488 28.66 22.00 24.26
CA GLU A 488 30.02 22.16 23.73
C GLU A 488 30.88 23.06 24.64
N LYS A 489 30.51 23.23 25.92
CA LYS A 489 31.17 24.20 26.82
C LYS A 489 31.62 23.72 28.19
N ILE A 490 31.73 22.41 28.44
CA ILE A 490 32.28 21.89 29.71
C ILE A 490 33.45 20.90 29.46
N ILE A 491 34.38 21.27 28.57
CA ILE A 491 35.71 20.61 28.46
C ILE A 491 36.83 21.67 28.55
N ARG A 492 36.55 22.86 29.10
CA ARG A 492 37.57 23.88 29.39
C ARG A 492 37.38 24.48 30.78
N ALA A 493 37.43 23.61 31.78
CA ALA A 493 37.78 23.94 33.14
C ALA A 493 38.25 22.61 33.73
N ASP A 494 39.52 22.51 34.09
CA ASP A 494 40.29 21.32 34.49
C ASP A 494 41.21 20.75 33.39
N VAL A 495 42.08 21.65 32.89
CA VAL A 495 43.49 21.37 32.57
C VAL A 495 44.33 22.39 33.33
#